data_AF-A0A0F9BNV2-F1
#
_entry.id   AF-A0A0F9BNV2-F1
#
_cell.length_a   1.000
_cell.length_b   1.000
_cell.length_c   1.000
_cell.angle_alpha   90.00
_cell.angle_beta   90.00
_cell.angle_gamma   90.00
#
_symmetry.space_group_name_H-M   'P 1'
#
loop_
_entity.id
_entity.type
_entity.pdbx_description
1 polymer ?
#
loop_
_entity_poly.entity_id
_entity_poly.type
_entity_poly.pdbx_seq_one_letter_code
_entity_poly.pdbx_strand_id
1 'polypeptide(L)' 'MPLTAKGKKILAAMQKKYGKVRGKTIFYKSQNKGTIKGTHKK' A
#
# COMPACT_ATOMS: atom_id res chain seq x y z
N MET A 1 -8.05 -5.69 7.44
CA MET A 1 -6.61 -5.82 7.69
C MET A 1 -6.03 -4.47 8.08
N PRO A 2 -5.56 -4.28 9.33
CA PRO A 2 -4.90 -3.04 9.73
C PRO A 2 -3.51 -2.92 9.08
N LEU A 3 -3.18 -1.72 8.58
CA LEU A 3 -1.87 -1.44 7.98
C LEU A 3 -0.76 -1.42 9.04
N THR A 4 0.40 -1.99 8.72
CA THR A 4 1.63 -1.81 9.50
C THR A 4 2.18 -0.39 9.30
N ALA A 5 3.14 0.04 10.14
CA ALA A 5 3.85 1.31 9.93
C ALA A 5 4.52 1.36 8.54
N LYS A 6 5.07 0.24 8.07
CA LYS A 6 5.60 0.09 6.70
C LYS A 6 4.50 0.22 5.65
N GLY A 7 3.36 -0.45 5.84
CA GLY A 7 2.20 -0.35 4.95
C GLY A 7 1.70 1.08 4.79
N LYS A 8 1.60 1.83 5.89
CA LYS A 8 1.21 3.26 5.87
C LYS A 8 2.21 4.12 5.09
N LYS A 9 3.53 3.94 5.29
CA LYS A 9 4.57 4.68 4.55
C LYS A 9 4.49 4.42 3.04
N ILE A 10 4.34 3.17 2.63
CA ILE A 10 4.24 2.80 1.21
C ILE A 10 2.95 3.34 0.61
N LEU A 11 1.81 3.24 1.32
CA LEU A 11 0.55 3.79 0.86
C LEU A 11 0.63 5.31 0.68
N ALA A 12 1.23 6.03 1.64
CA ALA A 12 1.42 7.46 1.54
C ALA A 12 2.32 7.84 0.35
N ALA A 13 3.42 7.12 0.11
CA ALA A 13 4.29 7.35 -1.04
C ALA A 13 3.56 7.09 -2.37
N MET A 14 2.75 6.03 -2.45
CA MET A 14 1.92 5.71 -3.61
C MET A 14 0.85 6.78 -3.86
N GLN A 15 0.21 7.28 -2.80
CA GLN A 15 -0.76 8.36 -2.90
C GLN A 15 -0.12 9.68 -3.33
N LYS A 16 1.11 9.97 -2.88
CA LYS A 16 1.87 11.15 -3.32
C LYS A 16 2.26 11.05 -4.79
N LYS A 17 2.63 9.85 -5.27
CA LYS A 17 3.09 9.65 -6.65
C LYS A 17 1.96 9.53 -7.67
N TYR A 18 0.87 8.86 -7.33
CA TYR A 18 -0.21 8.51 -8.26
C TYR A 18 -1.55 9.19 -7.93
N GLY A 19 -1.64 9.90 -6.81
CA GLY A 19 -2.88 10.47 -6.30
C GLY A 19 -3.61 9.56 -5.30
N LYS A 20 -4.50 10.14 -4.48
CA LYS A 20 -5.17 9.45 -3.36
C LYS A 20 -5.88 8.16 -3.80
N VAL A 21 -6.63 8.22 -4.90
CA VAL A 21 -7.43 7.10 -5.42
C VAL A 21 -6.53 6.05 -6.09
N ARG A 22 -5.75 6.47 -7.09
CA ARG A 22 -4.92 5.55 -7.88
C ARG A 22 -3.79 4.93 -7.08
N GLY A 23 -3.17 5.68 -6.17
CA GLY A 23 -2.14 5.18 -5.26
C GLY A 23 -2.66 4.10 -4.30
N LYS A 24 -3.90 4.25 -3.82
CA LYS A 24 -4.57 3.22 -3.01
C LYS A 24 -4.81 1.96 -3.83
N THR A 25 -5.32 2.09 -5.06
CA THR A 25 -5.58 0.95 -5.95
C THR A 25 -4.30 0.18 -6.30
N ILE A 26 -3.23 0.90 -6.65
CA ILE A 26 -1.92 0.28 -6.95
C ILE A 26 -1.37 -0.43 -5.73
N PHE A 27 -1.43 0.19 -4.55
CA PHE A 27 -0.96 -0.42 -3.32
C PHE A 27 -1.62 -1.78 -3.04
N TYR A 28 -2.96 -1.84 -3.08
CA TYR A 28 -3.66 -3.11 -2.86
C TYR A 28 -3.41 -4.14 -3.98
N LYS A 29 -3.34 -3.71 -5.24
CA LYS A 29 -2.95 -4.61 -6.35
C LYS A 29 -1.55 -5.19 -6.15
N SER A 30 -0.57 -4.35 -5.82
CA SER A 30 0.82 -4.76 -5.58
C SER A 30 0.96 -5.65 -4.35
N GLN A 31 0.13 -5.45 -3.32
CA GLN A 31 0.06 -6.34 -2.18
C GLN A 31 -0.50 -7.70 -2.59
N ASN A 32 -1.65 -7.74 -3.26
CA ASN A 32 -2.30 -8.98 -3.67
C ASN A 32 -1.43 -9.78 -4.64
N LYS A 33 -0.67 -9.09 -5.50
CA LYS A 33 0.34 -9.70 -6.39
C LYS A 33 1.57 -10.23 -5.64
N GLY A 34 1.76 -9.86 -4.37
CA GLY A 34 2.92 -10.26 -3.56
C GLY A 34 4.18 -9.41 -3.79
N THR A 35 4.09 -8.32 -4.57
CA THR A 35 5.20 -7.39 -4.83
C THR A 35 5.59 -6.62 -3.57
N ILE A 36 4.62 -6.26 -2.73
CA ILE A 36 4.87 -5.64 -1.42
C ILE A 36 4.31 -6.52 -0.29
N LYS A 37 5.22 -7.06 0.52
CA LYS A 37 4.92 -7.95 1.66
C LYS A 37 5.11 -7.24 3.00
N GLY A 38 4.41 -7.71 4.03
CA GLY A 38 4.49 -7.16 5.40
C GLY A 38 3.81 -5.79 5.57
N THR A 39 2.86 -5.46 4.68
CA THR A 39 2.13 -4.19 4.69
C THR A 39 0.91 -4.20 5.61
N HIS A 40 0.44 -5.37 5.98
CA HIS A 40 -0.70 -5.57 6.87
C HIS A 40 -0.30 -6.45 8.05
N LYS A 41 -0.86 -6.16 9.23
CA LYS A 41 -0.75 -7.06 10.38
C LYS A 41 -1.60 -8.31 10.09
N LYS A 42 -1.10 -9.48 10.47
CA LYS A 42 -1.92 -10.70 10.54
C LYS A 42 -3.04 -10.48 11.55
#